data_AF-A0A6M1YH86-F1
#
_entry.id   AF-A0A6M1YH86-F1
#
_cell.length_a   1.000
_cell.length_b   1.000
_cell.length_c   1.000
_cell.angle_alpha   90.00
_cell.angle_beta   90.00
_cell.angle_gamma   90.00
#
_symmetry.space_group_name_H-M   'P 1'
#
loop_
_entity.id
_entity.type
_entity.pdbx_description
1 polymer ?
#
loop_
_entity_poly.entity_id
_entity_poly.type
_entity_poly.pdbx_seq_one_letter_code
_entity_poly.pdbx_strand_id
1 'polypeptide(L)' 'MPIVGVKICGAKCRTKGGAPCQQSGMKNGRCRMPGGVFFRRETHGRTTLRAKEKRKKERDVLREIKVVNKEISRIEMN' A
#
# COMPACT_ATOMS: atom_id res chain seq x y z
N MET A 1 10.13 4.92 -30.16
CA MET A 1 8.66 5.09 -30.25
C MET A 1 8.03 4.29 -29.12
N PRO A 2 7.15 4.85 -28.28
CA PRO A 2 6.49 4.07 -27.24
C PRO A 2 5.58 3.02 -27.90
N ILE A 3 5.64 1.79 -27.41
CA ILE A 3 4.73 0.71 -27.82
C ILE A 3 3.29 1.17 -27.47
N VAL A 4 2.38 1.11 -28.45
CA VAL A 4 0.99 1.54 -28.29
C VAL A 4 0.38 0.83 -27.08
N GLY A 5 -0.15 1.60 -26.11
CA GLY A 5 -0.75 1.08 -24.88
C GLY A 5 0.18 0.99 -23.65
N VAL A 6 1.49 1.19 -23.81
CA VAL A 6 2.44 1.12 -22.68
C VAL A 6 2.73 2.53 -22.14
N LYS A 7 2.31 2.79 -20.90
CA LYS A 7 2.62 4.06 -20.20
C LYS A 7 4.11 4.17 -19.93
N ILE A 8 4.69 5.36 -20.14
CA ILE A 8 6.11 5.65 -19.85
C ILE A 8 6.27 5.97 -18.35
N CYS A 9 7.40 5.58 -17.75
CA CYS A 9 7.66 5.78 -16.31
C CYS A 9 7.68 7.24 -15.85
N GLY A 10 8.29 8.13 -16.63
CA GLY A 10 8.35 9.58 -16.37
C GLY A 10 9.02 10.00 -15.05
N ALA A 11 9.69 9.10 -14.33
CA ALA A 11 10.34 9.43 -13.06
C ALA A 11 11.59 10.28 -13.30
N LYS A 12 11.87 11.23 -12.41
CA LYS A 12 13.09 12.05 -12.47
C LYS A 12 14.33 11.17 -12.30
N CYS A 13 15.13 11.00 -13.35
CA CYS A 13 16.34 10.19 -13.30
C CYS A 13 17.50 10.99 -12.69
N ARG A 14 18.03 10.52 -11.55
CA ARG A 14 19.25 11.08 -10.93
C ARG A 14 20.47 11.01 -11.86
N THR A 15 20.61 9.91 -12.59
CA THR A 15 21.73 9.67 -13.51
C THR A 15 21.70 10.50 -14.79
N LYS A 16 20.56 11.11 -15.13
CA LYS A 16 20.37 11.89 -16.36
C LYS A 16 20.12 13.38 -16.06
N GLY A 17 20.70 13.91 -14.99
CA GLY A 17 20.55 15.32 -14.63
C GLY A 17 19.11 15.77 -14.34
N GLY A 18 18.21 14.83 -14.02
CA GLY A 18 16.79 15.12 -13.80
C GLY A 18 15.88 14.92 -15.01
N ALA A 19 16.40 14.45 -16.15
CA ALA A 19 15.54 14.09 -17.29
C ALA A 19 14.53 12.99 -16.91
N PRO A 20 13.32 13.00 -17.49
CA PRO A 20 12.29 12.00 -17.20
C PRO A 20 12.66 10.62 -17.75
N CYS A 21 12.33 9.57 -17.00
CA CYS A 21 12.58 8.19 -17.39
C CYS A 21 11.71 7.78 -18.59
N GLN A 22 12.35 7.40 -19.70
CA GLN A 22 11.67 6.97 -20.93
C GLN A 22 11.39 5.45 -21.00
N GLN A 23 11.71 4.71 -19.94
CA GLN A 23 11.46 3.27 -19.88
C GLN A 23 9.96 2.98 -19.77
N SER A 24 9.53 1.82 -20.28
CA SER A 24 8.17 1.32 -20.13
C SER A 24 7.80 1.17 -18.66
N GLY A 25 6.68 1.76 -18.27
CA GLY A 25 6.08 1.64 -16.95
C GLY A 25 5.39 0.29 -16.76
N MET A 26 5.48 -0.25 -15.54
CA MET A 26 4.72 -1.41 -15.11
C MET A 26 3.27 -0.99 -14.77
N LYS A 27 2.46 -1.91 -14.23
CA LYS A 27 1.09 -1.63 -13.76
C LYS A 27 1.00 -0.44 -12.78
N ASN A 28 2.07 -0.15 -12.03
CA ASN A 28 2.14 0.98 -11.10
C ASN A 28 2.53 2.32 -11.77
N GLY A 29 2.65 2.38 -13.10
CA GLY A 29 3.02 3.58 -13.84
C GLY A 29 4.51 3.94 -13.76
N ARG A 30 5.36 3.10 -13.16
CA ARG A 30 6.82 3.32 -13.05
C ARG A 30 7.58 2.12 -13.64
N CYS A 31 8.77 2.34 -14.20
CA CYS A 31 9.59 1.23 -14.71
C CYS A 31 10.24 0.48 -13.55
N ARG A 32 10.85 -0.68 -13.82
CA ARG A 32 11.45 -1.54 -12.78
C ARG A 32 12.44 -0.83 -11.85
N MET A 33 13.17 0.17 -12.33
CA MET A 33 14.16 0.89 -11.52
C MET A 33 13.52 1.83 -10.47
N PRO A 34 12.76 2.88 -10.82
CA PRO A 34 12.05 3.72 -9.84
C PRO A 34 10.84 3.02 -9.21
N GLY A 35 10.17 2.16 -9.98
CA GLY A 35 8.93 1.47 -9.61
C GLY A 35 9.14 0.20 -8.78
N GLY A 36 10.27 -0.49 -8.98
CA GLY A 36 10.55 -1.77 -8.31
C GLY A 36 10.81 -1.62 -6.82
N VAL A 37 11.27 -0.45 -6.36
CA VAL A 37 11.49 -0.17 -4.92
C VAL A 37 10.17 -0.08 -4.14
N PHE A 38 9.06 0.29 -4.81
CA PHE A 38 7.74 0.36 -4.17
C PHE A 38 7.17 -1.03 -3.85
N PHE A 39 7.59 -2.05 -4.59
CA PHE A 39 7.29 -3.44 -4.29
C PHE A 39 8.47 -4.05 -3.55
N ARG A 40 8.71 -3.60 -2.30
CA ARG A 40 9.62 -4.32 -1.40
C ARG A 40 9.11 -5.75 -1.30
N ARG A 41 9.97 -6.73 -1.63
CA ARG A 41 9.69 -8.14 -1.36
C ARG A 41 9.27 -8.27 0.10
N GLU A 42 8.22 -9.03 0.35
CA GLU A 42 7.77 -9.32 1.70
C GLU A 42 8.90 -10.08 2.41
N THR A 43 9.68 -9.37 3.23
CA THR A 43 10.81 -9.96 3.97
C THR A 43 10.33 -10.76 5.18
N HIS A 44 9.13 -10.45 5.69
CA HIS A 44 8.53 -11.12 6.83
C HIS A 44 7.01 -11.25 6.64
N GLY A 45 6.43 -12.33 7.18
CA GLY A 45 5.00 -12.65 7.08
C GLY A 45 4.05 -11.55 7.61
N ARG A 46 4.57 -10.62 8.42
CA ARG A 46 3.79 -9.53 9.05
C ARG A 46 3.33 -8.44 8.07
N THR A 47 4.11 -8.16 7.03
CA THR A 47 3.82 -7.07 6.07
C THR A 47 3.06 -7.53 4.83
N THR A 48 2.75 -8.82 4.76
CA THR A 48 1.98 -9.41 3.67
C THR A 48 0.59 -8.78 3.56
N LEU A 49 0.05 -8.71 2.33
CA LEU A 49 -1.31 -8.19 2.11
C LEU A 49 -2.34 -8.91 2.98
N ARG A 50 -2.24 -10.24 3.07
CA ARG A 50 -3.08 -11.10 3.92
C ARG A 50 -2.96 -10.73 5.40
N ALA A 51 -1.75 -10.53 5.92
CA ALA A 51 -1.54 -10.17 7.32
C ALA A 51 -2.00 -8.74 7.65
N LYS A 52 -1.92 -7.81 6.69
CA LYS A 52 -2.48 -6.46 6.84
C LYS A 52 -4.00 -6.50 6.92
N GLU A 53 -4.64 -7.30 6.06
CA GLU A 53 -6.10 -7.44 6.03
C GLU A 53 -6.63 -8.09 7.32
N LYS A 54 -6.00 -9.18 7.80
CA LYS A 54 -6.35 -9.81 9.09
C LYS A 54 -6.30 -8.82 10.25
N ARG A 55 -5.19 -8.08 10.39
CA ARG A 55 -5.04 -7.06 11.44
C ARG A 55 -6.00 -5.89 11.33
N LYS A 56 -6.55 -5.62 10.14
CA LYS A 56 -7.60 -4.62 9.97
C LYS A 56 -8.90 -5.16 10.58
N LYS A 57 -9.31 -6.37 10.18
CA LYS A 57 -10.50 -7.05 10.72
C LYS A 57 -10.45 -7.21 12.24
N GLU A 58 -9.32 -7.68 12.78
CA GLU A 58 -9.11 -7.81 14.24
C GLU A 58 -9.29 -6.47 14.97
N ARG A 59 -8.78 -5.36 14.41
CA ARG A 59 -8.92 -4.02 15.01
C ARG A 59 -10.34 -3.49 14.95
N ASP A 60 -11.07 -3.79 13.88
CA ASP A 60 -12.46 -3.38 13.74
C ASP A 60 -13.34 -4.11 14.79
N VAL A 61 -13.14 -5.43 14.96
CA VAL A 61 -13.81 -6.22 16.02
C VAL A 61 -13.51 -5.68 17.42
N LEU A 62 -12.25 -5.39 17.73
CA LEU A 62 -11.87 -4.83 19.04
C LEU A 62 -12.54 -3.47 19.30
N ARG A 63 -12.75 -2.66 18.26
CA ARG A 63 -13.45 -1.38 18.38
C ARG A 63 -14.92 -1.59 18.71
N GLU A 64 -15.58 -2.53 18.04
CA GLU A 64 -16.99 -2.89 18.30
C GLU A 64 -17.18 -3.38 19.74
N ILE A 65 -16.34 -4.30 20.21
CA ILE A 65 -16.36 -4.80 21.59
C ILE A 65 -16.24 -3.65 22.59
N LYS A 66 -15.34 -2.69 22.33
CA LYS A 66 -15.15 -1.54 23.21
C LYS A 66 -16.37 -0.62 23.27
N VAL A 67 -17.08 -0.45 22.16
CA VAL A 67 -18.33 0.33 22.10
C VAL A 67 -19.41 -0.37 22.92
N VAL A 68 -19.64 -1.65 22.67
CA VAL A 68 -20.63 -2.46 23.38
C VAL A 68 -20.36 -2.47 24.89
N ASN A 69 -19.11 -2.69 25.32
CA ASN A 69 -18.76 -2.66 26.75
C ASN A 69 -19.04 -1.30 27.40
N LYS A 70 -18.84 -0.20 26.67
CA LYS A 70 -19.14 1.15 27.17
C LYS A 70 -20.64 1.36 27.33
N GLU A 71 -21.45 0.80 26.43
CA GLU A 71 -22.92 0.85 26.52
C GLU A 71 -23.42 0.01 27.68
N ILE A 72 -22.92 -1.22 27.85
CA ILE A 72 -23.25 -2.09 29.00
C ILE A 72 -22.94 -1.36 30.32
N SER A 73 -21.72 -0.80 30.46
CA SER A 73 -21.36 -0.07 31.68
C SER A 73 -22.25 1.15 31.97
N ARG A 74 -22.84 1.76 30.94
CA ARG A 74 -23.77 2.89 31.12
C ARG A 74 -25.14 2.42 31.58
N ILE A 75 -25.57 1.25 31.14
CA ILE A 75 -26.84 0.63 31.56
C ILE A 75 -26.73 0.14 33.00
N GLU A 76 -25.61 -0.48 33.39
CA GLU A 76 -25.39 -0.99 34.76
C GLU A 76 -25.18 0.12 35.81
N MET A 77 -24.88 1.35 35.38
CA MET A 77 -24.70 2.51 36.26
C MET A 77 -25.97 3.39 36.41
N ASN A 78 -27.07 3.05 35.75
CA ASN A 78 -28.39 3.67 35.88
C ASN A 78 -29.35 2.74 36.63
#